data_AF-A0A973A1B4-F1
#
_entry.id   AF-A0A973A1B4-F1
#
_cell.length_a   1.000
_cell.length_b   1.000
_cell.length_c   1.000
_cell.angle_alpha   90.00
_cell.angle_beta   90.00
_cell.angle_gamma   90.00
#
_symmetry.space_group_name_H-M   'P 1'
#
loop_
_entity.id
_entity.type
_entity.pdbx_description
1 polymer ?
#
loop_
_entity_poly.entity_id
_entity_poly.type
_entity_poly.pdbx_seq_one_letter_code
_entity_poly.pdbx_strand_id
1 'polypeptide(L)'
;MKTQLRTLLLVVMGVNSLVCAADLADCYTKTDAWSQTLVETRAKVVALLEATVAVPTAGPWYVNTPVEAEDVAVNHLQGVTIDVTAESKEPLLRWRRHNYEDGRVHDLRLRPGQLVYVYRTITVDEPMRTTATLSCDDAMKVRLNGKTVFDVQRNDGVKPGQHEVVMDLQQGKNEVLMKVTRSQKGSRFYFHLAGSKNSWQKAYQDLSRTLWRDFPVEMDWWLQDDRVAGARLSGLSEGIRTYFEPNRDCTLEQQLIENALSDVKSSRGARLKKALVLLVSGDVRAGDARWLTLYARACTVRRQQRLQGVATQVPQILFIKRHPVKPSFFGYTEGQSDAQHESHFD
;
A
#
# COMPACT_ATOMS: atom_id res chain seq x y z
N MET A 1 6.60 -39.64 53.82
CA MET A 1 7.51 -39.20 52.72
C MET A 1 7.04 -39.82 51.41
N LYS A 2 6.27 -39.08 50.60
CA LYS A 2 6.09 -39.35 49.17
C LYS A 2 5.99 -38.01 48.45
N THR A 3 7.07 -37.67 47.77
CA THR A 3 7.27 -36.44 47.01
C THR A 3 6.45 -36.52 45.73
N GLN A 4 5.44 -35.65 45.58
CA GLN A 4 4.72 -35.47 44.31
C GLN A 4 5.49 -34.43 43.49
N LEU A 5 6.27 -34.89 42.52
CA LEU A 5 6.85 -34.05 41.47
C LEU A 5 5.70 -33.57 40.58
N ARG A 6 5.33 -32.30 40.68
CA ARG A 6 4.49 -31.64 39.67
C ARG A 6 5.38 -31.36 38.45
N THR A 7 5.16 -32.11 37.38
CA THR A 7 5.70 -31.80 36.05
C THR A 7 5.21 -30.42 35.64
N LEU A 8 6.11 -29.44 35.69
CA LEU A 8 5.91 -28.13 35.12
C LEU A 8 5.95 -28.29 33.60
N LEU A 9 4.78 -28.34 32.97
CA LEU A 9 4.67 -28.31 31.51
C LEU A 9 5.07 -26.90 31.07
N LEU A 10 6.33 -26.75 30.64
CA LEU A 10 6.83 -25.54 30.00
C LEU A 10 6.11 -25.42 28.66
N VAL A 11 5.00 -24.67 28.61
CA VAL A 11 4.41 -24.24 27.35
C VAL A 11 5.44 -23.33 26.70
N VAL A 12 6.16 -23.86 25.72
CA VAL A 12 6.97 -23.08 24.79
C VAL A 12 5.98 -22.18 24.07
N MET A 13 5.83 -20.93 24.54
CA MET A 13 5.17 -19.88 23.78
C MET A 13 5.96 -19.75 22.48
N GLY A 14 5.37 -20.26 21.39
CA GLY A 14 5.87 -20.03 20.05
C GLY A 14 6.10 -18.53 19.88
N VAL A 15 7.28 -18.17 19.41
CA VAL A 15 7.59 -16.79 19.05
C VAL A 15 6.72 -16.48 17.84
N ASN A 16 5.50 -16.00 18.07
CA ASN A 16 4.65 -15.40 17.06
C ASN A 16 5.38 -14.15 16.57
N SER A 17 6.20 -14.34 15.55
CA SER A 17 6.99 -13.27 14.96
C SER A 17 6.02 -12.40 14.19
N LEU A 18 5.98 -11.11 14.55
CA LEU A 18 5.24 -10.17 13.73
C LEU A 18 5.94 -9.97 12.42
N VAL A 19 5.14 -10.03 11.37
CA VAL A 19 5.57 -9.63 10.06
C VAL A 19 5.71 -8.11 9.99
N CYS A 20 6.91 -7.62 9.71
CA CYS A 20 7.23 -6.23 9.48
C CYS A 20 7.26 -5.90 7.97
N ALA A 21 7.27 -4.61 7.63
CA ALA A 21 7.38 -4.16 6.23
C ALA A 21 8.67 -4.64 5.53
N ALA A 22 9.72 -4.98 6.30
CA ALA A 22 10.96 -5.58 5.79
C ALA A 22 10.70 -6.96 5.15
N ASP A 23 9.78 -7.74 5.72
CA ASP A 23 9.58 -9.14 5.33
C ASP A 23 8.91 -9.30 3.95
N LEU A 24 8.14 -8.31 3.50
CA LEU A 24 7.57 -8.32 2.15
C LEU A 24 8.62 -8.00 1.08
N ALA A 25 9.60 -7.14 1.39
CA ALA A 25 10.72 -6.88 0.48
C ALA A 25 11.56 -8.15 0.30
N ASP A 26 11.74 -8.91 1.38
CA ASP A 26 12.43 -10.21 1.37
C ASP A 26 11.65 -11.32 0.65
N CYS A 27 10.36 -11.12 0.40
CA CYS A 27 9.58 -12.03 -0.44
C CYS A 27 9.94 -11.92 -1.93
N TYR A 28 10.52 -10.80 -2.38
CA TYR A 28 10.83 -10.63 -3.79
C TYR A 28 11.88 -11.64 -4.27
N THR A 29 11.50 -12.47 -5.24
CA THR A 29 12.37 -13.53 -5.78
C THR A 29 12.50 -13.36 -7.29
N LYS A 30 13.56 -12.67 -7.72
CA LYS A 30 13.83 -12.42 -9.13
C LYS A 30 14.31 -13.70 -9.82
N THR A 31 13.70 -13.99 -10.96
CA THR A 31 14.13 -15.01 -11.93
C THR A 31 14.33 -14.36 -13.31
N ASP A 32 14.68 -15.15 -14.32
CA ASP A 32 14.83 -14.64 -15.70
C ASP A 32 13.49 -14.33 -16.37
N ALA A 33 12.38 -14.90 -15.87
CA ALA A 33 11.05 -14.72 -16.41
C ALA A 33 10.16 -13.90 -15.46
N TRP A 34 9.47 -12.91 -16.02
CA TRP A 34 8.52 -12.08 -15.28
C TRP A 34 7.42 -12.92 -14.60
N SER A 35 6.84 -13.88 -15.33
CA SER A 35 5.77 -14.74 -14.81
C SER A 35 6.23 -15.60 -13.63
N GLN A 36 7.42 -16.17 -13.71
CA GLN A 36 7.98 -17.00 -12.64
C GLN A 36 8.35 -16.15 -11.42
N THR A 37 8.94 -14.97 -11.64
CA THR A 37 9.21 -13.99 -10.58
C THR A 37 7.96 -13.65 -9.78
N LEU A 38 6.84 -13.37 -10.46
CA LEU A 38 5.56 -13.07 -9.80
C LEU A 38 5.01 -14.26 -9.01
N VAL A 39 5.05 -15.47 -9.57
CA VAL A 39 4.55 -16.68 -8.91
C VAL A 39 5.38 -17.01 -7.66
N GLU A 40 6.71 -16.98 -7.76
CA GLU A 40 7.61 -17.26 -6.63
C GLU A 40 7.50 -16.20 -5.54
N THR A 41 7.49 -14.92 -5.94
CA THR A 41 7.27 -13.82 -5.00
C THR A 41 5.91 -13.96 -4.32
N ARG A 42 4.85 -14.28 -5.08
CA ARG A 42 3.51 -14.47 -4.51
C ARG A 42 3.46 -15.62 -3.52
N ALA A 43 4.09 -16.75 -3.81
CA ALA A 43 4.14 -17.87 -2.87
C ALA A 43 4.74 -17.45 -1.53
N LYS A 44 5.83 -16.67 -1.53
CA LYS A 44 6.43 -16.12 -0.31
C LYS A 44 5.55 -15.09 0.38
N VAL A 45 4.94 -14.16 -0.37
CA VAL A 45 4.01 -13.16 0.19
C VAL A 45 2.81 -13.84 0.85
N VAL A 46 2.21 -14.85 0.20
CA VAL A 46 1.07 -15.58 0.77
C VAL A 46 1.49 -16.38 1.98
N ALA A 47 2.61 -17.11 1.93
CA ALA A 47 3.11 -17.83 3.10
C ALA A 47 3.40 -16.89 4.27
N LEU A 48 3.93 -15.70 3.99
CA LEU A 48 4.16 -14.66 5.00
C LEU A 48 2.83 -14.17 5.59
N LEU A 49 1.83 -13.87 4.75
CA LEU A 49 0.51 -13.43 5.19
C LEU A 49 -0.25 -14.51 5.96
N GLU A 50 -0.16 -15.77 5.55
CA GLU A 50 -0.80 -16.92 6.20
C GLU A 50 -0.09 -17.33 7.50
N ALA A 51 1.24 -17.18 7.58
CA ALA A 51 2.00 -17.38 8.81
C ALA A 51 1.77 -16.27 9.85
N THR A 52 1.12 -15.17 9.47
CA THR A 52 0.79 -14.08 10.40
C THR A 52 -0.45 -14.45 11.22
N VAL A 53 -0.24 -15.03 12.40
CA VAL A 53 -1.32 -15.55 13.28
C VAL A 53 -2.20 -14.44 13.88
N ALA A 54 -1.75 -13.18 13.91
CA ALA A 54 -2.54 -12.05 14.38
C ALA A 54 -2.23 -10.79 13.57
N VAL A 55 -3.12 -10.45 12.63
CA VAL A 55 -3.00 -9.22 11.83
C VAL A 55 -3.83 -8.13 12.51
N PRO A 56 -3.21 -7.13 13.18
CA PRO A 56 -3.96 -6.03 13.76
C PRO A 56 -4.70 -5.27 12.65
N THR A 57 -6.01 -5.14 12.81
CA THR A 57 -6.84 -4.37 11.87
C THR A 57 -7.02 -2.97 12.43
N ALA A 58 -6.44 -1.99 11.74
CA ALA A 58 -6.47 -0.60 12.17
C ALA A 58 -7.70 0.11 11.56
N GLY A 59 -8.61 0.57 12.41
CA GLY A 59 -9.83 1.29 12.04
C GLY A 59 -9.57 2.68 11.45
N PRO A 60 -10.60 3.40 10.98
CA PRO A 60 -10.42 4.71 10.36
C PRO A 60 -9.84 5.75 11.32
N TRP A 61 -9.25 6.79 10.74
CA TRP A 61 -8.73 7.93 11.48
C TRP A 61 -9.84 8.94 11.79
N TYR A 62 -9.81 9.47 13.01
CA TYR A 62 -10.65 10.58 13.45
C TYR A 62 -9.78 11.69 14.02
N VAL A 63 -10.18 12.94 13.79
CA VAL A 63 -9.52 14.12 14.37
C VAL A 63 -10.58 14.98 15.01
N ASN A 64 -10.32 15.46 16.22
CA ASN A 64 -11.21 16.42 16.85
C ASN A 64 -11.05 17.82 16.22
N THR A 65 -11.87 18.77 16.64
CA THR A 65 -11.65 20.16 16.21
C THR A 65 -10.38 20.73 16.85
N PRO A 66 -9.53 21.47 16.11
CA PRO A 66 -8.41 22.19 16.70
C PRO A 66 -8.85 23.07 17.88
N VAL A 67 -8.04 23.07 18.93
CA VAL A 67 -8.22 23.90 20.13
C VAL A 67 -6.91 24.57 20.49
N GLU A 68 -7.00 25.65 21.27
CA GLU A 68 -5.81 26.34 21.77
C GLU A 68 -5.12 25.48 22.85
N ALA A 69 -3.80 25.38 22.78
CA ALA A 69 -3.03 24.43 23.57
C ALA A 69 -2.90 24.83 25.05
N GLU A 70 -2.91 26.13 25.30
CA GLU A 70 -2.84 26.72 26.65
C GLU A 70 -4.06 26.33 27.49
N ASP A 71 -5.21 26.10 26.85
CA ASP A 71 -6.46 25.73 27.52
C ASP A 71 -6.55 24.24 27.85
N VAL A 72 -5.60 23.41 27.40
CA VAL A 72 -5.75 21.94 27.43
C VAL A 72 -4.51 21.23 28.00
N ALA A 73 -4.66 20.80 29.26
CA ALA A 73 -3.71 19.93 29.93
C ALA A 73 -3.44 18.61 29.17
N VAL A 74 -2.32 17.97 29.51
CA VAL A 74 -1.84 16.73 28.86
C VAL A 74 -2.82 15.55 29.03
N ASN A 75 -3.65 15.58 30.08
CA ASN A 75 -4.53 14.49 30.48
C ASN A 75 -6.02 14.80 30.31
N HIS A 76 -6.39 15.80 29.51
CA HIS A 76 -7.77 16.27 29.42
C HIS A 76 -8.76 15.18 28.98
N LEU A 77 -8.32 14.22 28.15
CA LEU A 77 -9.13 13.05 27.75
C LEU A 77 -8.77 11.78 28.54
N GLN A 78 -8.26 11.90 29.77
CA GLN A 78 -8.01 10.73 30.62
C GLN A 78 -9.30 10.26 31.30
N GLY A 79 -9.66 8.99 31.10
CA GLY A 79 -10.90 8.42 31.64
C GLY A 79 -12.16 8.83 30.87
N VAL A 80 -12.03 9.67 29.83
CA VAL A 80 -13.14 10.03 28.94
C VAL A 80 -13.36 8.92 27.93
N THR A 81 -14.59 8.44 27.81
CA THR A 81 -14.99 7.51 26.75
C THR A 81 -15.08 8.27 25.44
N ILE A 82 -14.34 7.82 24.42
CA ILE A 82 -14.35 8.46 23.10
C ILE A 82 -15.46 7.83 22.25
N ASP A 83 -16.52 8.61 22.02
CA ASP A 83 -17.53 8.29 21.02
C ASP A 83 -17.33 9.19 19.79
N VAL A 84 -16.80 8.61 18.72
CA VAL A 84 -16.54 9.31 17.45
C VAL A 84 -17.81 9.58 16.64
N THR A 85 -18.95 9.02 17.04
CA THR A 85 -20.26 9.20 16.39
C THR A 85 -21.12 10.24 17.11
N ALA A 86 -20.79 10.57 18.36
CA ALA A 86 -21.53 11.55 19.14
C ALA A 86 -21.38 12.96 18.55
N GLU A 87 -22.51 13.65 18.39
CA GLU A 87 -22.51 15.08 18.15
C GLU A 87 -22.22 15.82 19.46
N SER A 88 -21.04 16.43 19.57
CA SER A 88 -20.68 17.25 20.71
C SER A 88 -20.49 18.72 20.33
N LYS A 89 -20.96 19.61 21.20
CA LYS A 89 -20.67 21.05 21.13
C LYS A 89 -19.27 21.38 21.66
N GLU A 90 -18.66 20.48 22.44
CA GLU A 90 -17.30 20.65 22.94
C GLU A 90 -16.30 20.34 21.82
N PRO A 91 -15.44 21.30 21.42
CA PRO A 91 -14.49 21.11 20.32
C PRO A 91 -13.58 19.88 20.50
N LEU A 92 -13.22 19.55 21.75
CA LEU A 92 -12.40 18.40 22.13
C LEU A 92 -13.07 17.05 21.90
N LEU A 93 -14.40 16.99 21.92
CA LEU A 93 -15.19 15.78 21.70
C LEU A 93 -15.88 15.76 20.33
N ARG A 94 -15.61 16.76 19.48
CA ARG A 94 -16.19 16.86 18.13
C ARG A 94 -15.26 16.24 17.09
N TRP A 95 -15.48 14.97 16.80
CA TRP A 95 -14.67 14.15 15.92
C TRP A 95 -15.12 14.22 14.45
N ARG A 96 -14.15 14.18 13.53
CA ARG A 96 -14.39 14.04 12.08
C ARG A 96 -13.54 12.90 11.54
N ARG A 97 -14.12 12.09 10.66
CA ARG A 97 -13.38 11.03 9.96
C ARG A 97 -12.43 11.64 8.92
N HIS A 98 -11.23 11.09 8.82
CA HIS A 98 -10.22 11.46 7.83
C HIS A 98 -9.74 10.24 7.04
N ASN A 99 -9.30 10.48 5.81
CA ASN A 99 -8.75 9.47 4.89
C ASN A 99 -7.22 9.42 4.94
N TYR A 100 -6.63 9.60 6.13
CA TYR A 100 -5.19 9.49 6.29
C TYR A 100 -4.74 8.04 6.06
N GLU A 101 -3.64 7.87 5.34
CA GLU A 101 -3.04 6.58 5.02
C GLU A 101 -1.86 6.27 5.98
N ASP A 102 -1.80 5.06 6.50
CA ASP A 102 -0.65 4.65 7.34
C ASP A 102 0.63 4.60 6.49
N GLY A 103 1.76 4.95 7.09
CA GLY A 103 3.04 5.00 6.38
C GLY A 103 3.22 6.25 5.50
N ARG A 104 2.35 7.26 5.60
CA ARG A 104 2.51 8.57 4.95
C ARG A 104 2.56 9.70 5.97
N VAL A 105 3.17 10.81 5.54
CA VAL A 105 3.21 12.06 6.30
C VAL A 105 1.95 12.86 5.98
N HIS A 106 1.22 13.27 7.00
CA HIS A 106 -0.01 14.06 6.88
C HIS A 106 0.15 15.39 7.60
N ASP A 107 -0.35 16.47 7.02
CA ASP A 107 -0.37 17.79 7.67
C ASP A 107 -1.75 18.07 8.28
N LEU A 108 -1.78 18.32 9.59
CA LEU A 108 -3.00 18.67 10.34
C LEU A 108 -3.41 20.14 10.14
N ARG A 109 -2.55 20.97 9.53
CA ARG A 109 -2.77 22.39 9.24
C ARG A 109 -3.21 23.22 10.46
N LEU A 110 -2.67 22.91 11.63
CA LEU A 110 -2.93 23.65 12.86
C LEU A 110 -2.34 25.05 12.77
N ARG A 111 -2.87 26.04 13.50
CA ARG A 111 -2.20 27.34 13.70
C ARG A 111 -1.17 27.24 14.85
N PRO A 112 -0.16 28.13 14.91
CA PRO A 112 0.70 28.21 16.09
C PRO A 112 -0.14 28.40 17.35
N GLY A 113 0.23 27.70 18.43
CA GLY A 113 -0.52 27.68 19.69
C GLY A 113 -1.64 26.64 19.74
N GLN A 114 -1.94 25.91 18.65
CA GLN A 114 -3.04 24.95 18.63
C GLN A 114 -2.61 23.50 18.85
N LEU A 115 -3.58 22.66 19.19
CA LEU A 115 -3.46 21.21 19.23
C LEU A 115 -4.69 20.52 18.64
N VAL A 116 -4.51 19.26 18.27
CA VAL A 116 -5.59 18.30 18.05
C VAL A 116 -5.26 16.97 18.74
N TYR A 117 -6.30 16.20 18.96
CA TYR A 117 -6.28 14.78 19.18
C TYR A 117 -6.60 14.05 17.87
N VAL A 118 -5.77 13.09 17.52
CA VAL A 118 -5.96 12.13 16.45
C VAL A 118 -6.25 10.78 17.09
N TYR A 119 -7.38 10.18 16.74
CA TYR A 119 -7.89 8.95 17.34
C TYR A 119 -8.11 7.87 16.29
N ARG A 120 -7.85 6.62 16.66
CA ARG A 120 -8.35 5.44 15.96
C ARG A 120 -8.41 4.24 16.89
N THR A 121 -8.88 3.14 16.34
CA THR A 121 -8.90 1.85 17.04
C THR A 121 -8.08 0.81 16.29
N ILE A 122 -7.53 -0.16 17.03
CA ILE A 122 -6.84 -1.32 16.48
C ILE A 122 -7.51 -2.56 17.07
N THR A 123 -8.01 -3.44 16.22
CA THR A 123 -8.65 -4.69 16.63
C THR A 123 -7.72 -5.87 16.38
N VAL A 124 -7.60 -6.76 17.37
CA VAL A 124 -6.83 -8.01 17.28
C VAL A 124 -7.67 -9.18 17.80
N ASP A 125 -7.56 -10.35 17.18
CA ASP A 125 -8.34 -11.54 17.57
C ASP A 125 -7.77 -12.24 18.81
N GLU A 126 -6.46 -12.08 19.04
CA GLU A 126 -5.73 -12.56 20.22
C GLU A 126 -4.81 -11.46 20.75
N PRO A 127 -4.48 -11.44 22.06
CA PRO A 127 -3.53 -10.49 22.61
C PRO A 127 -2.17 -10.62 21.91
N MET A 128 -1.58 -9.49 21.51
CA MET A 128 -0.32 -9.49 20.78
C MET A 128 0.51 -8.25 21.07
N ARG A 129 1.83 -8.34 20.85
CA ARG A 129 2.76 -7.23 20.95
C ARG A 129 3.24 -6.83 19.57
N THR A 130 2.97 -5.62 19.10
CA THR A 130 3.48 -5.09 17.82
C THR A 130 4.32 -3.83 18.03
N THR A 131 4.90 -3.28 16.96
CA THR A 131 5.63 -2.01 16.96
C THR A 131 4.91 -1.00 16.06
N ALA A 132 4.71 0.21 16.56
CA ALA A 132 4.32 1.35 15.75
C ALA A 132 5.54 2.26 15.52
N THR A 133 5.72 2.72 14.28
CA THR A 133 6.67 3.78 13.95
C THR A 133 5.93 5.11 13.82
N LEU A 134 6.41 6.13 14.53
CA LEU A 134 5.77 7.44 14.70
C LEU A 134 6.75 8.58 14.40
N SER A 135 6.24 9.74 13.98
CA SER A 135 7.01 10.98 13.92
C SER A 135 6.08 12.21 13.82
N CYS A 136 6.56 13.38 14.25
CA CYS A 136 5.81 14.65 14.24
C CYS A 136 6.71 15.87 14.00
N ASP A 137 6.16 17.01 13.60
CA ASP A 137 6.95 18.25 13.43
C ASP A 137 7.29 18.98 14.74
N ASP A 138 6.59 18.71 15.84
CA ASP A 138 6.75 19.42 17.11
C ASP A 138 6.52 18.45 18.30
N ALA A 139 5.51 18.63 19.13
CA ALA A 139 5.22 17.70 20.23
C ALA A 139 4.15 16.68 19.85
N MET A 140 4.33 15.45 20.35
CA MET A 140 3.36 14.37 20.25
C MET A 140 3.34 13.53 21.52
N LYS A 141 2.15 13.22 22.00
CA LYS A 141 1.95 12.23 23.06
C LYS A 141 0.96 11.18 22.61
N VAL A 142 1.32 9.90 22.73
CA VAL A 142 0.47 8.78 22.35
C VAL A 142 0.06 7.97 23.56
N ARG A 143 -1.23 7.65 23.61
CA ARG A 143 -1.82 6.74 24.60
C ARG A 143 -2.43 5.53 23.90
N LEU A 144 -2.16 4.35 24.45
CA LEU A 144 -2.78 3.08 24.10
C LEU A 144 -3.64 2.63 25.27
N ASN A 145 -4.94 2.43 25.05
CA ASN A 145 -5.91 2.05 26.09
C ASN A 145 -5.80 2.93 27.35
N GLY A 146 -5.63 4.24 27.14
CA GLY A 146 -5.47 5.23 28.20
C GLY A 146 -4.09 5.31 28.86
N LYS A 147 -3.16 4.39 28.61
CA LYS A 147 -1.78 4.45 29.12
C LYS A 147 -0.87 5.17 28.14
N THR A 148 -0.05 6.12 28.60
CA THR A 148 0.98 6.75 27.75
C THR A 148 2.02 5.72 27.33
N VAL A 149 2.24 5.60 26.02
CA VAL A 149 3.24 4.73 25.39
C VAL A 149 4.34 5.52 24.67
N PHE A 150 4.10 6.79 24.36
CA PHE A 150 5.08 7.68 23.73
C PHE A 150 4.82 9.13 24.14
N ASP A 151 5.91 9.89 24.34
CA ASP A 151 5.85 11.30 24.70
C ASP A 151 7.11 12.01 24.20
N VAL A 152 6.95 12.90 23.23
CA VAL A 152 7.99 13.79 22.72
C VAL A 152 7.50 15.22 22.84
N GLN A 153 8.31 16.06 23.51
CA GLN A 153 7.94 17.45 23.79
C GLN A 153 8.36 18.41 22.68
N ARG A 154 9.33 18.01 21.86
CA ARG A 154 9.80 18.75 20.70
C ARG A 154 10.47 17.81 19.71
N ASN A 155 10.16 17.98 18.43
CA ASN A 155 10.82 17.25 17.35
C ASN A 155 11.10 18.19 16.18
N ASP A 156 12.07 17.83 15.36
CA ASP A 156 12.57 18.66 14.27
C ASP A 156 12.27 18.00 12.92
N GLY A 157 11.00 18.11 12.53
CA GLY A 157 10.50 17.58 11.26
C GLY A 157 10.05 16.13 11.33
N VAL A 158 9.28 15.71 10.32
CA VAL A 158 8.79 14.34 10.21
C VAL A 158 9.76 13.48 9.40
N LYS A 159 10.20 12.36 9.99
CA LYS A 159 11.00 11.32 9.32
C LYS A 159 10.30 9.95 9.50
N PRO A 160 9.96 9.23 8.43
CA PRO A 160 9.45 7.86 8.54
C PRO A 160 10.42 6.98 9.35
N GLY A 161 9.89 6.18 10.28
CA GLY A 161 10.70 5.27 11.12
C GLY A 161 11.50 5.95 12.24
N GLN A 162 11.27 7.24 12.53
CA GLN A 162 12.07 7.97 13.52
C GLN A 162 11.91 7.46 14.96
N HIS A 163 10.68 7.18 15.39
CA HIS A 163 10.39 6.70 16.73
C HIS A 163 9.67 5.35 16.66
N GLU A 164 10.25 4.32 17.28
CA GLU A 164 9.63 3.01 17.43
C GLU A 164 8.99 2.90 18.80
N VAL A 165 7.75 2.45 18.83
CA VAL A 165 6.93 2.35 20.04
C VAL A 165 6.33 0.95 20.11
N VAL A 166 6.61 0.24 21.20
CA VAL A 166 6.00 -1.06 21.46
C VAL A 166 4.52 -0.87 21.84
N MET A 167 3.66 -1.61 21.17
CA MET A 167 2.20 -1.60 21.32
C MET A 167 1.74 -2.96 21.85
N ASP A 168 1.49 -3.03 23.15
CA ASP A 168 0.90 -4.21 23.80
C ASP A 168 -0.63 -4.20 23.60
N LEU A 169 -1.10 -4.88 22.55
CA LEU A 169 -2.52 -4.94 22.17
C LEU A 169 -3.24 -6.06 22.93
N GLN A 170 -4.37 -5.71 23.53
CA GLN A 170 -5.28 -6.66 24.18
C GLN A 170 -6.24 -7.26 23.16
N GLN A 171 -6.75 -8.47 23.41
CA GLN A 171 -7.79 -9.07 22.58
C GLN A 171 -8.97 -8.10 22.38
N GLY A 172 -9.48 -8.00 21.15
CA GLY A 172 -10.55 -7.11 20.78
C GLY A 172 -10.05 -5.70 20.45
N LYS A 173 -10.86 -4.69 20.81
CA LYS A 173 -10.66 -3.29 20.43
C LYS A 173 -9.65 -2.60 21.35
N ASN A 174 -8.62 -2.01 20.77
CA ASN A 174 -7.64 -1.16 21.44
C ASN A 174 -7.77 0.28 20.95
N GLU A 175 -7.69 1.25 21.85
CA GLU A 175 -7.81 2.67 21.54
C GLU A 175 -6.45 3.33 21.45
N VAL A 176 -6.18 4.01 20.33
CA VAL A 176 -4.98 4.82 20.12
C VAL A 176 -5.39 6.27 20.05
N LEU A 177 -4.88 7.08 20.97
CA LEU A 177 -5.11 8.51 21.03
C LEU A 177 -3.77 9.25 20.98
N MET A 178 -3.60 10.10 19.98
CA MET A 178 -2.42 10.93 19.80
C MET A 178 -2.78 12.39 20.01
N LYS A 179 -2.15 13.05 20.97
CA LYS A 179 -2.15 14.51 21.09
C LYS A 179 -1.03 15.05 20.21
N VAL A 180 -1.32 15.92 19.26
CA VAL A 180 -0.34 16.61 18.42
C VAL A 180 -0.50 18.11 18.60
N THR A 181 0.57 18.80 18.94
CA THR A 181 0.56 20.25 19.14
C THR A 181 1.38 20.94 18.05
N ARG A 182 1.09 22.22 17.83
CA ARG A 182 1.89 23.13 17.02
C ARG A 182 2.22 24.36 17.86
N SER A 183 3.44 24.44 18.38
CA SER A 183 3.94 25.64 19.05
C SER A 183 4.55 26.62 18.03
N GLN A 184 5.63 26.21 17.36
CA GLN A 184 6.40 27.07 16.44
C GLN A 184 6.61 26.47 15.05
N LYS A 185 6.63 25.13 14.95
CA LYS A 185 6.94 24.41 13.70
C LYS A 185 5.67 24.03 12.94
N GLY A 186 5.75 23.08 12.02
CA GLY A 186 4.58 22.52 11.35
C GLY A 186 3.75 21.63 12.27
N SER A 187 2.67 21.07 11.72
CA SER A 187 1.77 20.15 12.42
C SER A 187 1.66 18.81 11.69
N ARG A 188 2.74 18.37 11.04
CA ARG A 188 2.74 17.09 10.34
C ARG A 188 2.92 15.94 11.32
N PHE A 189 2.30 14.81 10.99
CA PHE A 189 2.48 13.55 11.71
C PHE A 189 2.65 12.36 10.76
N TYR A 190 3.24 11.29 11.27
CA TYR A 190 3.41 10.00 10.63
C TYR A 190 3.05 8.89 11.61
N PHE A 191 2.33 7.88 11.12
CA PHE A 191 2.00 6.68 11.88
C PHE A 191 2.05 5.47 10.96
N HIS A 192 2.65 4.38 11.43
CA HIS A 192 2.60 3.08 10.77
C HIS A 192 2.66 1.98 11.83
N LEU A 193 1.78 0.98 11.71
CA LEU A 193 1.71 -0.16 12.63
C LEU A 193 2.22 -1.41 11.92
N ALA A 194 3.29 -2.01 12.43
CA ALA A 194 3.87 -3.23 11.87
C ALA A 194 2.85 -4.37 11.86
N GLY A 195 2.86 -5.16 10.78
CA GLY A 195 1.98 -6.30 10.57
C GLY A 195 0.50 -5.94 10.38
N SER A 196 0.13 -4.65 10.37
CA SER A 196 -1.28 -4.27 10.18
C SER A 196 -1.71 -4.41 8.73
N LYS A 197 -3.02 -4.64 8.49
CA LYS A 197 -3.58 -4.65 7.12
C LYS A 197 -3.25 -3.38 6.30
N ASN A 198 -2.97 -2.26 6.96
CA ASN A 198 -2.68 -0.98 6.31
C ASN A 198 -1.17 -0.82 6.01
N SER A 199 -0.28 -1.54 6.71
CA SER A 199 1.18 -1.52 6.49
C SER A 199 1.59 -2.08 5.13
N TRP A 200 0.77 -2.96 4.55
CA TRP A 200 1.02 -3.61 3.26
C TRP A 200 0.97 -2.64 2.09
N GLN A 201 0.27 -1.51 2.20
CA GLN A 201 0.18 -0.54 1.10
C GLN A 201 1.57 -0.03 0.72
N LYS A 202 2.40 0.41 1.69
CA LYS A 202 3.78 0.87 1.44
C LYS A 202 4.63 -0.24 0.84
N ALA A 203 4.56 -1.43 1.42
CA ALA A 203 5.35 -2.59 1.03
C ALA A 203 5.01 -3.03 -0.42
N TYR A 204 3.73 -3.01 -0.81
CA TYR A 204 3.32 -3.22 -2.20
C TYR A 204 3.84 -2.13 -3.15
N GLN A 205 3.99 -0.88 -2.70
CA GLN A 205 4.60 0.16 -3.54
C GLN A 205 6.08 -0.14 -3.79
N ASP A 206 6.81 -0.51 -2.75
CA ASP A 206 8.23 -0.84 -2.83
C ASP A 206 8.46 -2.08 -3.74
N LEU A 207 7.63 -3.12 -3.58
CA LEU A 207 7.61 -4.30 -4.45
C LEU A 207 7.27 -3.93 -5.91
N SER A 208 6.26 -3.08 -6.12
CA SER A 208 5.88 -2.63 -7.46
C SER A 208 7.00 -1.83 -8.13
N ARG A 209 7.69 -0.94 -7.42
CA ARG A 209 8.85 -0.21 -7.97
C ARG A 209 9.98 -1.16 -8.36
N THR A 210 10.18 -2.21 -7.58
CA THR A 210 11.16 -3.27 -7.87
C THR A 210 10.79 -4.03 -9.15
N LEU A 211 9.52 -4.42 -9.29
CA LEU A 211 9.01 -5.05 -10.51
C LEU A 211 9.14 -4.15 -11.74
N TRP A 212 8.82 -2.85 -11.64
CA TRP A 212 8.99 -1.89 -12.72
C TRP A 212 10.45 -1.71 -13.15
N ARG A 213 11.39 -1.76 -12.19
CA ARG A 213 12.82 -1.71 -12.47
C ARG A 213 13.28 -2.95 -13.24
N ASP A 214 12.84 -4.13 -12.81
CA ASP A 214 13.36 -5.40 -13.29
C ASP A 214 12.64 -5.92 -14.56
N PHE A 215 11.36 -5.59 -14.73
CA PHE A 215 10.50 -6.03 -15.83
C PHE A 215 9.65 -4.88 -16.40
N PRO A 216 10.28 -3.80 -16.90
CA PRO A 216 9.55 -2.59 -17.31
C PRO A 216 8.56 -2.83 -18.45
N VAL A 217 8.82 -3.80 -19.34
CA VAL A 217 7.95 -4.09 -20.50
C VAL A 217 6.68 -4.80 -20.06
N GLU A 218 6.81 -5.84 -19.23
CA GLU A 218 5.67 -6.61 -18.75
C GLU A 218 4.83 -5.80 -17.76
N MET A 219 5.47 -4.95 -16.94
CA MET A 219 4.75 -4.04 -16.05
C MET A 219 4.02 -2.93 -16.82
N ASP A 220 4.57 -2.46 -17.95
CA ASP A 220 3.86 -1.56 -18.87
C ASP A 220 2.63 -2.24 -19.48
N TRP A 221 2.76 -3.50 -19.92
CA TRP A 221 1.62 -4.27 -20.40
C TRP A 221 0.54 -4.41 -19.32
N TRP A 222 0.95 -4.77 -18.10
CA TRP A 222 0.03 -4.90 -16.97
C TRP A 222 -0.72 -3.60 -16.72
N LEU A 223 0.00 -2.47 -16.63
CA LEU A 223 -0.61 -1.16 -16.43
C LEU A 223 -1.62 -0.80 -17.53
N GLN A 224 -1.36 -1.21 -18.77
CA GLN A 224 -2.25 -0.98 -19.90
C GLN A 224 -3.56 -1.79 -19.80
N ASP A 225 -3.50 -2.98 -19.20
CA ASP A 225 -4.60 -3.95 -19.15
C ASP A 225 -5.35 -3.98 -17.81
N ASP A 226 -4.74 -3.44 -16.76
CA ASP A 226 -5.33 -3.25 -15.45
C ASP A 226 -6.23 -2.00 -15.47
N ARG A 227 -7.49 -2.19 -15.86
CA ARG A 227 -8.48 -1.12 -16.06
C ARG A 227 -9.22 -0.69 -14.79
N VAL A 228 -8.76 -1.06 -13.59
CA VAL A 228 -9.42 -0.66 -12.34
C VAL A 228 -9.37 0.86 -12.18
N ALA A 229 -10.54 1.49 -12.12
CA ALA A 229 -10.71 2.94 -11.98
C ALA A 229 -10.18 3.41 -10.60
N GLY A 230 -8.93 3.88 -10.57
CA GLY A 230 -8.25 4.40 -9.36
C GLY A 230 -6.73 4.30 -9.41
N ALA A 231 -6.21 3.35 -10.20
CA ALA A 231 -4.78 3.04 -10.34
C ALA A 231 -3.89 4.17 -10.89
N ARG A 232 -4.46 5.12 -11.64
CA ARG A 232 -3.65 6.06 -12.44
C ARG A 232 -3.00 7.19 -11.64
N LEU A 233 -3.42 7.44 -10.41
CA LEU A 233 -2.95 8.60 -9.62
C LEU A 233 -1.85 8.28 -8.60
N SER A 234 -1.59 7.00 -8.29
CA SER A 234 -0.61 6.60 -7.27
C SER A 234 0.63 5.88 -7.82
N GLY A 235 0.71 5.64 -9.13
CA GLY A 235 1.81 4.89 -9.76
C GLY A 235 1.77 3.39 -9.45
N LEU A 236 0.65 2.89 -8.93
CA LEU A 236 0.43 1.49 -8.60
C LEU A 236 -0.87 1.05 -9.23
N SER A 237 -0.82 -0.04 -9.98
CA SER A 237 -2.02 -0.64 -10.52
C SER A 237 -2.69 -1.44 -9.39
N GLU A 238 -3.97 -1.21 -9.13
CA GLU A 238 -4.70 -1.88 -8.05
C GLU A 238 -4.63 -3.42 -8.21
N GLY A 239 -4.59 -3.90 -9.45
CA GLY A 239 -4.41 -5.31 -9.76
C GLY A 239 -3.08 -5.90 -9.29
N ILE A 240 -1.97 -5.16 -9.23
CA ILE A 240 -0.71 -5.74 -8.71
C ILE A 240 -0.84 -6.07 -7.22
N ARG A 241 -1.55 -5.22 -6.47
CA ARG A 241 -1.87 -5.44 -5.06
C ARG A 241 -2.76 -6.68 -4.93
N THR A 242 -3.86 -6.70 -5.69
CA THR A 242 -4.80 -7.84 -5.72
C THR A 242 -4.09 -9.15 -6.08
N TYR A 243 -3.13 -9.16 -7.00
CA TYR A 243 -2.43 -10.38 -7.40
C TYR A 243 -1.77 -11.11 -6.23
N PHE A 244 -1.21 -10.35 -5.28
CA PHE A 244 -0.50 -10.87 -4.11
C PHE A 244 -1.40 -11.21 -2.92
N GLU A 245 -2.70 -10.91 -2.99
CA GLU A 245 -3.63 -11.25 -1.91
C GLU A 245 -3.86 -12.77 -1.81
N PRO A 246 -3.96 -13.32 -0.58
CA PRO A 246 -4.37 -14.70 -0.35
C PRO A 246 -5.86 -14.89 -0.66
N ASN A 247 -6.27 -16.14 -0.91
CA ASN A 247 -7.68 -16.54 -1.09
C ASN A 247 -8.48 -15.80 -2.18
N ARG A 248 -7.81 -15.17 -3.15
CA ARG A 248 -8.46 -14.58 -4.33
C ARG A 248 -8.83 -15.61 -5.39
N ASP A 249 -9.74 -15.24 -6.27
CA ASP A 249 -10.04 -15.98 -7.49
C ASP A 249 -9.13 -15.57 -8.67
N CYS A 250 -9.36 -16.15 -9.86
CA CYS A 250 -8.61 -15.85 -11.08
C CYS A 250 -9.23 -14.73 -11.94
N THR A 251 -10.17 -13.94 -11.39
CA THR A 251 -10.87 -12.87 -12.13
C THR A 251 -9.89 -11.83 -12.68
N LEU A 252 -8.87 -11.48 -11.89
CA LEU A 252 -7.82 -10.54 -12.31
C LEU A 252 -7.09 -11.04 -13.57
N GLU A 253 -6.59 -12.27 -13.56
CA GLU A 253 -5.83 -12.80 -14.70
C GLU A 253 -6.70 -12.97 -15.94
N GLN A 254 -7.95 -13.42 -15.77
CA GLN A 254 -8.90 -13.51 -16.88
C GLN A 254 -9.09 -12.12 -17.52
N GLN A 255 -9.36 -11.11 -16.71
CA GLN A 255 -9.56 -9.74 -17.18
C GLN A 255 -8.33 -9.18 -17.92
N LEU A 256 -7.12 -9.41 -17.39
CA LEU A 256 -5.88 -8.99 -18.03
C LEU A 256 -5.71 -9.64 -19.42
N ILE A 257 -5.95 -10.94 -19.53
CA ILE A 257 -5.83 -11.69 -20.79
C ILE A 257 -6.90 -11.25 -21.79
N GLU A 258 -8.14 -11.05 -21.35
CA GLU A 258 -9.23 -10.56 -22.20
C GLU A 258 -8.92 -9.17 -22.75
N ASN A 259 -8.42 -8.25 -21.91
CA ASN A 259 -8.00 -6.92 -22.32
C ASN A 259 -6.80 -6.97 -23.29
N ALA A 260 -5.86 -7.88 -23.08
CA ALA A 260 -4.76 -8.08 -24.01
C ALA A 260 -5.23 -8.63 -25.38
N LEU A 261 -6.32 -9.40 -25.41
CA LEU A 261 -6.85 -10.05 -26.61
C LEU A 261 -8.00 -9.30 -27.29
N SER A 262 -8.51 -8.20 -26.71
CA SER A 262 -9.70 -7.48 -27.21
C SER A 262 -9.54 -7.07 -28.68
N ASP A 263 -8.38 -6.53 -29.02
CA ASP A 263 -8.11 -5.94 -30.35
C ASP A 263 -7.23 -6.83 -31.23
N VAL A 264 -6.93 -8.07 -30.78
CA VAL A 264 -6.09 -9.00 -31.52
C VAL A 264 -6.94 -9.79 -32.51
N LYS A 265 -6.71 -9.56 -33.81
CA LYS A 265 -7.47 -10.16 -34.92
C LYS A 265 -6.75 -11.34 -35.58
N SER A 266 -5.47 -11.55 -35.27
CA SER A 266 -4.67 -12.61 -35.87
C SER A 266 -5.15 -14.03 -35.49
N SER A 267 -4.84 -15.02 -36.34
CA SER A 267 -5.08 -16.45 -36.04
C SER A 267 -4.35 -16.91 -34.77
N ARG A 268 -3.19 -16.30 -34.46
CA ARG A 268 -2.49 -16.48 -33.18
C ARG A 268 -3.36 -16.02 -32.00
N GLY A 269 -3.99 -14.86 -32.11
CA GLY A 269 -4.95 -14.36 -31.12
C GLY A 269 -6.13 -15.31 -30.91
N ALA A 270 -6.70 -15.85 -31.99
CA ALA A 270 -7.78 -16.83 -31.89
C ALA A 270 -7.38 -18.11 -31.12
N ARG A 271 -6.14 -18.58 -31.29
CA ARG A 271 -5.60 -19.72 -30.51
C ARG A 271 -5.44 -19.37 -29.03
N LEU A 272 -5.01 -18.15 -28.70
CA LEU A 272 -4.87 -17.71 -27.32
C LEU A 272 -6.23 -17.52 -26.63
N LYS A 273 -7.27 -17.06 -27.35
CA LYS A 273 -8.65 -17.02 -26.85
C LYS A 273 -9.17 -18.42 -26.49
N LYS A 274 -8.88 -19.43 -27.33
CA LYS A 274 -9.19 -20.84 -27.00
C LYS A 274 -8.42 -21.32 -25.77
N ALA A 275 -7.14 -20.97 -25.65
CA ALA A 275 -6.34 -21.33 -24.47
C ALA A 275 -6.88 -20.68 -23.18
N LEU A 276 -7.39 -19.45 -23.24
CA LEU A 276 -8.07 -18.80 -22.11
C LEU A 276 -9.30 -19.60 -21.67
N VAL A 277 -10.17 -19.98 -22.61
CA VAL A 277 -11.35 -20.81 -22.33
C VAL A 277 -10.96 -22.12 -21.64
N LEU A 278 -9.87 -22.77 -22.08
CA LEU A 278 -9.38 -24.00 -21.47
C LEU A 278 -8.85 -23.82 -20.04
N LEU A 279 -8.23 -22.68 -19.71
CA LEU A 279 -7.81 -22.40 -18.33
C LEU A 279 -9.02 -22.18 -17.42
N VAL A 280 -10.02 -21.45 -17.90
CA VAL A 280 -11.26 -21.19 -17.16
C VAL A 280 -12.05 -22.49 -16.95
N SER A 281 -12.27 -23.27 -18.02
CA SER A 281 -13.04 -24.52 -17.92
C SER A 281 -12.29 -25.64 -17.20
N GLY A 282 -10.96 -25.57 -17.15
CA GLY A 282 -10.11 -26.51 -16.42
C GLY A 282 -9.95 -26.19 -14.93
N ASP A 283 -10.68 -25.22 -14.39
CA ASP A 283 -10.63 -24.79 -12.98
C ASP A 283 -9.20 -24.49 -12.49
N VAL A 284 -8.42 -23.82 -13.33
CA VAL A 284 -7.04 -23.47 -13.00
C VAL A 284 -7.03 -22.38 -11.94
N ARG A 285 -6.51 -22.71 -10.75
CA ARG A 285 -6.49 -21.83 -9.58
C ARG A 285 -5.72 -20.53 -9.82
N ALA A 286 -6.11 -19.50 -9.06
CA ALA A 286 -5.40 -18.23 -8.97
C ALA A 286 -3.92 -18.44 -8.60
N GLY A 287 -3.02 -17.66 -9.21
CA GLY A 287 -1.58 -17.77 -8.95
C GLY A 287 -0.86 -18.91 -9.67
N ASP A 288 -1.54 -19.73 -10.47
CA ASP A 288 -0.89 -20.70 -11.36
C ASP A 288 -0.13 -19.98 -12.49
N ALA A 289 1.12 -20.39 -12.75
CA ALA A 289 2.01 -19.76 -13.74
C ALA A 289 1.43 -19.77 -15.18
N ARG A 290 0.50 -20.69 -15.49
CA ARG A 290 -0.16 -20.76 -16.79
C ARG A 290 -0.92 -19.48 -17.13
N TRP A 291 -1.51 -18.81 -16.14
CA TRP A 291 -2.21 -17.55 -16.34
C TRP A 291 -1.28 -16.45 -16.83
N LEU A 292 -0.19 -16.19 -16.10
CA LEU A 292 0.78 -15.15 -16.47
C LEU A 292 1.54 -15.49 -17.77
N THR A 293 1.77 -16.78 -18.03
CA THR A 293 2.36 -17.23 -19.30
C THR A 293 1.44 -16.95 -20.48
N LEU A 294 0.13 -17.22 -20.33
CA LEU A 294 -0.85 -16.91 -21.38
C LEU A 294 -0.99 -15.39 -21.58
N TYR A 295 -1.01 -14.63 -20.49
CA TYR A 295 -1.05 -13.17 -20.53
C TYR A 295 0.14 -12.57 -21.29
N ALA A 296 1.38 -12.93 -20.93
CA ALA A 296 2.58 -12.44 -21.61
C ALA A 296 2.58 -12.78 -23.12
N ARG A 297 2.07 -13.96 -23.50
CA ARG A 297 1.89 -14.35 -24.91
C ARG A 297 0.84 -13.49 -25.62
N ALA A 298 -0.29 -13.20 -24.96
CA ALA A 298 -1.32 -12.31 -25.50
C ALA A 298 -0.77 -10.89 -25.74
N CYS A 299 -0.06 -10.33 -24.77
CA CYS A 299 0.58 -9.02 -24.90
C CYS A 299 1.62 -8.99 -26.02
N THR A 300 2.43 -10.04 -26.14
CA THR A 300 3.41 -10.17 -27.23
C THR A 300 2.73 -10.16 -28.60
N VAL A 301 1.67 -10.95 -28.80
CA VAL A 301 0.93 -10.98 -30.06
C VAL A 301 0.27 -9.63 -30.36
N ARG A 302 -0.32 -8.99 -29.35
CA ARG A 302 -0.88 -7.64 -29.48
C ARG A 302 0.18 -6.64 -29.91
N ARG A 303 1.35 -6.66 -29.27
CA ARG A 303 2.46 -5.75 -29.58
C ARG A 303 2.99 -5.97 -30.99
N GLN A 304 3.16 -7.22 -31.41
CA GLN A 304 3.55 -7.57 -32.78
C GLN A 304 2.55 -7.03 -33.80
N GLN A 305 1.25 -7.20 -33.56
CA GLN A 305 0.21 -6.68 -34.46
C GLN A 305 0.24 -5.15 -34.53
N ARG A 306 0.35 -4.46 -33.39
CA ARG A 306 0.40 -2.98 -33.35
C ARG A 306 1.63 -2.41 -34.03
N LEU A 307 2.78 -3.08 -33.90
CA LEU A 307 4.03 -2.64 -34.50
C LEU A 307 4.24 -3.14 -35.92
N GLN A 308 3.36 -3.96 -36.46
CA GLN A 308 3.53 -4.56 -37.79
C GLN A 308 3.74 -3.48 -38.86
N GLY A 309 2.90 -2.44 -38.87
CA GLY A 309 3.03 -1.34 -39.84
C GLY A 309 4.36 -0.59 -39.68
N VAL A 310 4.75 -0.28 -38.44
CA VAL A 310 6.02 0.41 -38.15
C VAL A 310 7.21 -0.43 -38.61
N ALA A 311 7.23 -1.72 -38.28
CA ALA A 311 8.32 -2.62 -38.68
C ALA A 311 8.44 -2.75 -40.20
N THR A 312 7.33 -2.65 -40.94
CA THR A 312 7.35 -2.68 -42.41
C THR A 312 7.77 -1.37 -43.05
N GLN A 313 7.44 -0.22 -42.43
CA GLN A 313 7.65 1.11 -43.03
C GLN A 313 8.93 1.78 -42.55
N VAL A 314 9.39 1.42 -41.35
CA VAL A 314 10.54 2.03 -40.66
C VAL A 314 11.49 0.90 -40.25
N PRO A 315 12.37 0.43 -41.16
CA PRO A 315 13.21 -0.73 -40.92
C PRO A 315 14.31 -0.48 -39.88
N GLN A 316 14.58 0.78 -39.54
CA GLN A 316 15.56 1.18 -38.54
C GLN A 316 14.90 2.12 -37.51
N ILE A 317 14.86 1.69 -36.25
CA ILE A 317 14.36 2.47 -35.14
C ILE A 317 15.51 2.66 -34.16
N LEU A 318 15.87 3.92 -33.87
CA LEU A 318 16.89 4.25 -32.89
C LEU A 318 16.23 4.61 -31.55
N PHE A 319 16.48 3.80 -30.53
CA PHE A 319 16.09 4.13 -29.15
C PHE A 319 17.25 4.85 -28.45
N ILE A 320 17.12 6.16 -28.25
CA ILE A 320 18.11 6.94 -27.49
C ILE A 320 17.61 7.11 -26.06
N LYS A 321 18.23 6.39 -25.12
CA LYS A 321 18.01 6.63 -23.69
C LYS A 321 18.75 7.91 -23.27
N ARG A 322 18.01 8.99 -23.04
CA ARG A 322 18.56 10.24 -22.51
C ARG A 322 18.35 10.29 -20.99
N HIS A 323 19.42 10.50 -20.23
CA HIS A 323 19.31 10.81 -18.81
C HIS A 323 18.96 12.31 -18.69
N PRO A 324 17.82 12.69 -18.09
CA PRO A 324 17.54 14.11 -17.89
C PRO A 324 18.60 14.68 -16.94
N VAL A 325 19.33 15.69 -17.41
CA VAL A 325 20.36 16.39 -16.63
C VAL A 325 19.72 17.43 -15.69
N LYS A 326 18.45 17.80 -15.89
CA LYS A 326 17.63 18.65 -15.01
C LYS A 326 16.13 18.27 -15.05
N PRO A 327 15.38 18.40 -13.93
CA PRO A 327 13.96 18.05 -13.87
C PRO A 327 13.10 19.22 -14.35
N SER A 328 13.03 19.42 -15.66
CA SER A 328 12.03 20.28 -16.28
C SER A 328 12.01 20.06 -17.78
N PHE A 329 11.26 19.07 -18.24
CA PHE A 329 10.60 19.12 -19.55
C PHE A 329 9.41 18.17 -19.47
N PHE A 330 8.23 18.74 -19.20
CA PHE A 330 7.00 18.14 -19.68
C PHE A 330 7.19 17.92 -21.19
N GLY A 331 6.99 16.71 -21.67
CA GLY A 331 6.84 16.45 -23.10
C GLY A 331 5.56 17.13 -23.58
N TYR A 332 5.63 18.43 -23.85
CA TYR A 332 4.70 19.09 -24.74
C TYR A 332 4.94 18.50 -26.13
N THR A 333 4.07 17.60 -26.58
CA THR A 333 3.97 17.24 -28.00
C THR A 333 2.95 18.13 -28.69
N GLU A 334 3.05 19.44 -28.49
CA GLU A 334 2.29 20.43 -29.26
C GLU A 334 3.27 21.13 -30.20
N GLY A 335 3.07 20.96 -31.52
CA GLY A 335 3.43 22.00 -32.49
C GLY A 335 4.86 22.07 -33.02
N GLN A 336 5.47 20.96 -33.44
CA GLN A 336 6.50 20.98 -34.50
C GLN A 336 6.08 20.07 -35.66
N SER A 337 4.81 20.17 -36.06
CA SER A 337 4.50 20.08 -37.49
C SER A 337 4.63 21.49 -38.03
N ASP A 338 5.25 21.62 -39.18
CA ASP A 338 5.52 22.88 -39.89
C ASP A 338 4.23 23.44 -40.53
N ALA A 339 3.09 23.25 -39.86
CA ALA A 339 1.73 23.52 -40.30
C ALA A 339 1.37 25.02 -40.21
N GLN A 340 2.36 25.92 -40.36
CA GLN A 340 2.04 27.32 -40.67
C GLN A 340 1.47 27.50 -42.08
N HIS A 341 1.52 26.46 -42.93
CA HIS A 341 0.92 26.46 -44.25
C HIS A 341 -0.47 25.77 -44.36
N GLU A 342 -1.06 25.30 -43.26
CA GLU A 342 -2.37 24.61 -43.29
C GLU A 342 -3.51 25.43 -42.65
N SER A 343 -3.51 26.75 -42.86
CA SER A 343 -4.69 27.58 -42.61
C SER A 343 -5.69 27.36 -43.74
N HIS A 344 -6.64 26.45 -43.52
CA HIS A 344 -7.82 26.30 -44.38
C HIS A 344 -9.06 26.87 -43.71
N PHE A 345 -9.12 28.18 -43.47
CA PHE A 345 -10.36 28.97 -43.46
C PHE A 345 -10.01 30.43 -43.75
N ASP A 346 -10.71 31.02 -44.73
CA ASP A 346 -10.68 32.45 -45.08
C ASP A 346 -11.37 33.32 -44.01
#